data_AF-A0A183CIT0-F1
#
_entry.id   AF-A0A183CIT0-F1
#
_cell.length_a   1.000
_cell.length_b   1.000
_cell.length_c   1.000
_cell.angle_alpha   90.00
_cell.angle_beta   90.00
_cell.angle_gamma   90.00
#
_symmetry.space_group_name_H-M   'P 1'
#
loop_
_entity.id
_entity.type
_entity.pdbx_description
1 polymer ?
#
loop_
_entity_poly.entity_id
_entity_poly.type
_entity_poly.pdbx_seq_one_letter_code
_entity_poly.pdbx_strand_id
1 'polypeptide(L)'
;MRGICFLAIFSTVGSMKLTPEFFSTLWNHGFQSSYCHVHEYTEGTTGYWVWLFITSKMFELVDTVFLVLRKRPLLFLHWYHHILTMVYAYYSYPIMPAFN
;
A
#
# COMPACT_ATOMS: atom_id res chain seq x y z
N MET A 1 -7.49 20.90 1.16
CA MET A 1 -6.09 21.27 0.86
C MET A 1 -5.10 21.05 2.01
N ARG A 2 -5.52 20.83 3.27
CA ARG A 2 -4.59 20.74 4.42
C ARG A 2 -3.92 19.36 4.67
N GLY A 3 -4.38 18.28 4.04
CA GLY A 3 -3.86 16.91 4.29
C GLY A 3 -2.85 16.37 3.26
N ILE A 4 -2.72 17.01 2.09
CA ILE A 4 -2.03 16.44 0.92
C ILE A 4 -0.50 16.39 1.13
N CYS A 5 0.09 17.38 1.80
CA CYS A 5 1.53 17.42 2.05
C CYS A 5 1.98 16.30 3.00
N PHE A 6 1.18 16.00 4.04
CA PHE A 6 1.49 14.94 4.99
C PHE A 6 1.46 13.56 4.30
N LEU A 7 0.40 13.30 3.53
CA LEU A 7 0.26 12.06 2.75
C LEU A 7 1.38 11.90 1.72
N ALA A 8 1.77 12.99 1.05
CA ALA A 8 2.87 12.98 0.09
C ALA A 8 4.20 12.64 0.76
N ILE A 9 4.55 13.30 1.87
CA ILE A 9 5.78 13.02 2.62
C ILE A 9 5.80 11.58 3.12
N PHE A 10 4.69 11.12 3.71
CA PHE A 10 4.55 9.76 4.19
C PHE A 10 4.75 8.72 3.07
N SER A 11 4.15 8.96 1.91
CA SER A 11 4.30 8.12 0.72
C SER A 11 5.75 8.08 0.22
N THR A 12 6.42 9.24 0.12
CA THR A 12 7.83 9.31 -0.32
C THR A 12 8.75 8.58 0.66
N VAL A 13 8.57 8.75 1.97
CA VAL A 13 9.38 8.07 2.98
C VAL A 13 9.13 6.56 2.97
N GLY A 14 7.88 6.14 2.85
CA GLY A 14 7.52 4.73 2.69
C GLY A 14 8.18 4.10 1.47
N SER A 15 8.13 4.77 0.32
CA SER A 15 8.80 4.31 -0.90
C SER A 15 10.31 4.22 -0.71
N MET A 16 10.96 5.25 -0.15
CA MET A 16 12.41 5.24 0.07
C MET A 16 12.89 4.09 0.97
N LYS A 17 12.04 3.61 1.88
CA LYS A 17 12.35 2.47 2.77
C LYS A 17 12.04 1.12 2.16
N LEU A 18 10.99 1.01 1.35
CA LEU A 18 10.58 -0.24 0.71
C LEU A 18 11.36 -0.55 -0.57
N THR A 19 11.80 0.47 -1.32
CA THR A 19 12.56 0.30 -2.56
C THR A 19 13.88 -0.49 -2.40
N PRO A 20 14.76 -0.22 -1.43
CA PRO A 20 16.01 -0.97 -1.30
C PRO A 20 15.78 -2.45 -0.92
N GLU A 21 14.79 -2.72 -0.06
CA GLU A 21 14.37 -4.09 0.31
C GLU A 21 13.84 -4.86 -0.91
N PHE A 22 13.07 -4.18 -1.76
CA PHE A 22 12.57 -4.75 -3.01
C PHE A 22 13.69 -5.05 -3.99
N PHE A 23 14.61 -4.11 -4.18
CA PHE A 23 15.71 -4.29 -5.10
C PHE A 23 16.69 -5.37 -4.64
N SER A 24 16.92 -5.46 -3.32
CA SER A 24 17.75 -6.50 -2.70
C SER A 24 17.15 -7.89 -2.90
N THR A 25 15.84 -8.05 -2.67
CA THR A 25 15.15 -9.33 -2.90
C THR A 25 15.22 -9.74 -4.37
N LEU A 26 15.02 -8.78 -5.27
CA LEU A 26 15.03 -9.01 -6.71
C LEU A 26 16.41 -9.40 -7.25
N TRP A 27 17.48 -8.81 -6.70
CA TRP A 27 18.86 -9.10 -7.10
C TRP A 27 19.37 -10.43 -6.52
N ASN A 28 19.03 -10.76 -5.27
CA ASN A 28 19.56 -11.96 -4.60
C ASN A 28 18.77 -13.24 -4.92
N HIS A 29 17.45 -13.15 -5.14
CA HIS A 29 16.59 -14.33 -5.33
C HIS A 29 16.00 -14.43 -6.75
N GLY A 30 16.22 -13.42 -7.60
CA GLY A 30 15.70 -13.38 -8.97
C GLY A 30 14.20 -13.05 -9.05
N PHE A 31 13.71 -12.79 -10.27
CA PHE A 31 12.34 -12.37 -10.52
C PHE A 31 11.30 -13.42 -10.09
N GLN A 32 11.52 -14.70 -10.41
CA GLN A 32 10.55 -15.75 -10.11
C GLN A 32 10.38 -15.96 -8.60
N SER A 33 11.47 -15.95 -7.83
CA SER A 33 11.40 -16.11 -6.37
C SER A 33 10.84 -14.86 -5.67
N SER A 34 11.01 -13.66 -6.24
CA SER A 34 10.47 -12.42 -5.66
C SER A 34 8.95 -12.35 -5.68
N TYR A 35 8.30 -12.96 -6.68
CA TYR A 35 6.85 -13.10 -6.74
C TYR A 35 6.34 -14.34 -5.99
N CYS A 36 7.16 -15.40 -5.97
CA CYS A 36 6.76 -16.69 -5.43
C CYS A 36 7.16 -16.93 -3.97
N HIS A 37 7.96 -16.08 -3.35
CA HIS A 37 8.28 -16.24 -1.94
C HIS A 37 8.19 -14.88 -1.24
N VAL A 38 7.27 -14.80 -0.28
CA VAL A 38 7.30 -13.76 0.76
C VAL A 38 8.46 -14.15 1.66
N HIS A 39 9.65 -13.68 1.31
CA HIS A 39 10.83 -13.72 2.17
C HIS A 39 10.66 -12.65 3.27
N GLU A 40 11.66 -11.83 3.55
CA GLU A 40 11.67 -10.88 4.68
C GLU A 40 10.66 -9.71 4.58
N TYR A 41 9.75 -9.72 3.61
CA TYR A 41 8.73 -8.69 3.43
C TYR A 41 7.73 -8.57 4.58
N THR A 42 7.48 -9.66 5.30
CA THR A 42 6.54 -9.71 6.44
C THR A 42 7.23 -9.69 7.80
N GLU A 43 8.56 -9.69 7.84
CA GLU A 43 9.33 -9.72 9.08
C GLU A 43 10.09 -8.41 9.32
N GLY A 44 10.26 -8.03 10.58
CA GLY A 44 11.07 -6.87 10.98
C GLY A 44 10.52 -5.49 10.59
N THR A 45 11.42 -4.54 10.35
CA THR A 45 11.09 -3.13 10.10
C THR A 45 10.36 -2.92 8.77
N THR A 46 10.59 -3.80 7.78
CA THR A 46 9.97 -3.74 6.45
C THR A 46 8.47 -4.00 6.52
N GLY A 47 8.04 -5.04 7.25
CA GLY A 47 6.62 -5.34 7.47
C GLY A 47 5.87 -4.20 8.16
N TYR A 48 6.50 -3.51 9.12
CA TYR A 48 5.93 -2.32 9.76
C TYR A 48 5.71 -1.17 8.77
N TRP A 49 6.66 -0.90 7.86
CA TRP A 49 6.50 0.10 6.81
C TRP A 49 5.42 -0.27 5.80
N VAL A 50 5.27 -1.56 5.46
CA VAL A 50 4.16 -2.06 4.61
C VAL A 50 2.82 -1.83 5.31
N TRP A 51 2.70 -2.18 6.59
CA TRP A 51 1.48 -1.99 7.35
C TRP A 51 1.09 -0.50 7.48
N LEU A 52 2.08 0.36 7.69
CA LEU A 52 1.93 1.81 7.66
C LEU A 52 1.42 2.30 6.30
N PHE A 53 1.97 1.78 5.20
CA PHE A 53 1.50 2.10 3.85
C PHE A 53 0.03 1.70 3.64
N ILE A 54 -0.38 0.51 4.05
CA ILE A 54 -1.78 0.04 3.97
C ILE A 54 -2.70 0.98 4.77
N THR A 55 -2.27 1.34 5.99
CA THR A 55 -3.02 2.23 6.88
C THR A 55 -3.22 3.61 6.27
N SER A 56 -2.26 4.15 5.52
CA SER A 56 -2.42 5.45 4.85
C SER A 56 -3.52 5.47 3.78
N LYS A 57 -3.74 4.35 3.08
CA LYS A 57 -4.85 4.20 2.13
C LYS A 57 -6.19 4.17 2.85
N MET A 58 -6.27 3.61 4.05
CA MET A 58 -7.49 3.71 4.85
C MET A 58 -7.85 5.18 5.18
N PHE A 59 -6.85 6.00 5.55
CA PHE A 59 -7.08 7.43 5.83
C PHE A 59 -7.48 8.26 4.60
N GLU A 60 -6.86 8.00 3.44
CA GLU A 60 -7.25 8.65 2.17
C GLU A 60 -8.70 8.30 1.78
N LEU A 61 -9.12 7.04 2.00
CA LEU A 61 -10.48 6.57 1.71
C LEU A 61 -11.52 7.25 2.59
N VAL A 62 -11.24 7.34 3.89
CA VAL A 62 -12.13 7.99 4.86
C VAL A 62 -12.39 9.45 4.46
N ASP A 63 -11.36 10.20 4.04
CA ASP A 63 -11.52 11.58 3.53
C ASP A 63 -12.43 11.63 2.29
N THR A 64 -12.24 10.71 1.33
CA THR A 64 -13.10 10.64 0.14
C THR A 64 -14.55 10.27 0.47
N VAL A 65 -14.80 9.37 1.42
CA VAL A 65 -16.16 8.99 1.87
C VAL A 65 -16.88 10.19 2.49
N PHE A 66 -16.20 10.96 3.34
CA PHE A 66 -16.76 12.21 3.87
C PHE A 66 -17.05 13.25 2.77
N LEU A 67 -16.26 13.26 1.69
CA LEU A 67 -16.51 14.11 0.52
C LEU A 67 -17.73 13.66 -0.30
N VAL A 68 -17.93 12.35 -0.45
CA VAL A 68 -19.14 11.76 -1.08
C VAL A 68 -20.39 12.12 -0.28
N LEU A 69 -20.33 12.01 1.05
CA LEU A 69 -21.45 12.39 1.94
C LEU A 69 -21.81 13.88 1.82
N ARG A 70 -20.84 14.74 1.44
CA ARG A 70 -21.05 16.17 1.14
C ARG A 70 -21.56 16.45 -0.29
N LYS A 71 -21.94 15.42 -1.06
CA LYS A 71 -22.41 15.50 -2.46
C LYS A 71 -21.47 16.24 -3.41
N ARG A 72 -20.15 16.08 -3.24
CA ARG A 72 -19.19 16.60 -4.23
C ARG A 72 -19.05 15.60 -5.39
N PRO A 73 -18.98 16.06 -6.65
CA PRO A 73 -18.76 15.17 -7.79
C PRO A 73 -17.36 14.58 -7.70
N LEU A 74 -17.28 13.27 -7.47
CA LEU A 74 -16.04 12.50 -7.48
C LEU A 74 -15.98 11.64 -8.73
N LEU A 75 -14.78 11.48 -9.26
CA LEU A 75 -14.54 10.63 -10.42
C LEU A 75 -14.65 9.16 -10.00
N PHE A 76 -15.52 8.39 -10.66
CA PHE A 76 -15.86 7.01 -10.26
C PHE A 76 -14.62 6.11 -10.09
N LEU A 77 -13.66 6.24 -11.01
CA LEU A 77 -12.43 5.44 -10.98
C LEU A 77 -11.57 5.70 -9.74
N HIS A 78 -11.56 6.93 -9.22
CA HIS A 78 -10.64 7.32 -8.14
C HIS A 78 -10.99 6.64 -6.82
N TRP A 79 -12.25 6.73 -6.39
CA TRP A 79 -12.70 6.10 -5.14
C TRP A 79 -12.77 4.57 -5.27
N TYR A 80 -13.13 4.04 -6.45
CA TYR A 80 -13.13 2.61 -6.73
C TYR A 80 -11.72 2.00 -6.65
N HIS A 81 -10.75 2.62 -7.33
CA HIS A 81 -9.34 2.22 -7.27
C HIS A 81 -8.82 2.23 -5.83
N HIS A 82 -9.20 3.25 -5.05
CA HIS A 82 -8.75 3.41 -3.69
C HIS A 82 -9.31 2.34 -2.73
N ILE A 83 -10.59 1.97 -2.88
CA ILE A 83 -11.18 0.83 -2.15
C ILE A 83 -10.51 -0.48 -2.55
N LEU A 84 -10.37 -0.74 -3.85
CA LEU A 84 -9.84 -2.00 -4.36
C LEU A 84 -8.41 -2.25 -3.87
N THR A 85 -7.55 -1.25 -3.99
CA THR A 85 -6.15 -1.34 -3.56
C THR A 85 -6.01 -1.52 -2.05
N MET A 86 -6.87 -0.88 -1.24
CA MET A 86 -6.90 -1.08 0.21
C MET A 86 -7.33 -2.51 0.59
N VAL A 87 -8.45 -2.99 0.02
CA VAL A 87 -8.97 -4.34 0.31
C VAL A 87 -7.96 -5.39 -0.13
N TYR A 88 -7.38 -5.22 -1.33
CA TYR A 88 -6.36 -6.11 -1.85
C TYR A 88 -5.13 -6.16 -0.94
N ALA A 89 -4.60 -5.01 -0.53
CA ALA A 89 -3.41 -4.97 0.33
C ALA A 89 -3.67 -5.50 1.74
N TYR A 90 -4.87 -5.26 2.31
CA TYR A 90 -5.24 -5.80 3.62
C TYR A 90 -5.42 -7.32 3.60
N TYR A 91 -5.99 -7.86 2.52
CA TYR A 91 -6.11 -9.31 2.34
C TYR A 91 -4.78 -9.99 2.00
N SER A 92 -3.94 -9.35 1.20
CA SER A 92 -2.67 -9.93 0.74
C SER A 92 -1.56 -9.86 1.78
N TYR A 93 -1.65 -8.93 2.75
CA TYR A 93 -0.67 -8.79 3.83
C TYR A 93 -0.54 -10.04 4.72
N PRO A 94 -1.63 -10.64 5.24
CA PRO A 94 -1.55 -11.89 6.00
C PRO A 94 -1.57 -13.15 5.11
N ILE A 95 -2.12 -13.07 3.90
CA ILE A 95 -2.34 -14.22 3.03
C ILE A 95 -1.90 -13.85 1.62
N MET A 96 -0.69 -14.21 1.22
CA MET A 96 -0.29 -14.20 -0.19
C MET A 96 -1.15 -15.23 -0.97
N PRO A 97 -2.13 -14.81 -1.79
CA PRO A 97 -3.05 -15.75 -2.46
C PRO A 97 -2.41 -16.45 -3.67
N ALA A 98 -1.12 -16.21 -3.94
CA ALA A 98 -0.37 -16.85 -5.02
C ALA A 98 -0.01 -18.33 -4.73
N PHE A 99 -0.40 -18.86 -3.55
CA PHE A 99 0.02 -20.17 -3.03
C PHE A 99 -1.15 -21.03 -2.54
N ASN A 100 -2.23 -21.11 -3.31
CA ASN A 100 -3.16 -22.24 -3.20
C ASN A 100 -3.31 -22.99 -4.51
#